data_AF-A0A1A8EGH3-F1
#
_entry.id   AF-A0A1A8EGH3-F1
#
_cell.length_a   1.000
_cell.length_b   1.000
_cell.length_c   1.000
_cell.angle_alpha   90.00
_cell.angle_beta   90.00
_cell.angle_gamma   90.00
#
_symmetry.space_group_name_H-M   'P 1'
#
loop_
_entity.id
_entity.type
_entity.pdbx_description
1 polymer ?
#
loop_
_entity_poly.entity_id
_entity_poly.type
_entity_poly.pdbx_seq_one_letter_code
_entity_poly.pdbx_strand_id
1 'polypeptide(L)'
;MSVYLLSFVLLSRLSHAFDAVAPVHFGPPSLGFSSSVRSVCKPIPVTLSLCDGIGYRRMWIPNLLGHDTPKEVQQQSAAWLPLVSKLCHRDTRKFLCSLFAPVCLPELSGPVSPCRSLCEAVRDGCVPVMSAFGFPWLEMFNCSRFPSGTELCIPATDQQAGQTEEEVRHEEELRGSVICDACSLAAEGESDIQENFCGSPYALKMRLGSVSRVGVDLQLVPLAQSRILRWE
;
A
#
# COMPACT_ATOMS: atom_id res chain seq x y z
N MET A 1 -37.96 58.93 -20.94
CA MET A 1 -38.39 60.33 -20.75
C MET A 1 -38.84 60.52 -19.31
N SER A 2 -38.04 61.15 -18.48
CA SER A 2 -38.39 62.20 -17.51
C SER A 2 -37.35 62.24 -16.39
N VAL A 3 -37.11 63.43 -15.89
CA VAL A 3 -35.82 63.92 -15.41
C VAL A 3 -35.97 64.56 -14.04
N TYR A 4 -34.92 64.44 -13.23
CA TYR A 4 -34.50 65.27 -12.07
C TYR A 4 -35.41 65.36 -10.82
N LEU A 5 -34.82 65.16 -9.64
CA LEU A 5 -34.33 66.29 -8.83
C LEU A 5 -33.48 65.83 -7.64
N LEU A 6 -32.32 66.47 -7.55
CA LEU A 6 -31.35 66.44 -6.46
C LEU A 6 -31.93 67.13 -5.22
N SER A 7 -31.56 66.65 -4.03
CA SER A 7 -31.42 67.50 -2.85
C SER A 7 -30.31 66.97 -1.97
N PHE A 8 -29.20 67.69 -2.00
CA PHE A 8 -28.10 67.65 -1.05
C PHE A 8 -28.56 68.27 0.27
N VAL A 9 -28.33 67.59 1.40
CA VAL A 9 -28.11 68.27 2.68
C VAL A 9 -26.90 67.64 3.34
N LEU A 10 -25.82 68.43 3.40
CA LEU A 10 -24.57 68.15 4.06
C LEU A 10 -24.64 68.81 5.44
N LEU A 11 -24.55 68.03 6.52
CA LEU A 11 -24.28 68.57 7.86
C LEU A 11 -23.18 67.74 8.55
N SER A 12 -21.98 68.33 8.51
CA SER A 12 -20.98 68.44 9.58
C SER A 12 -20.64 67.22 10.47
N ARG A 13 -19.36 66.83 10.38
CA ARG A 13 -18.65 65.95 11.32
C ARG A 13 -18.57 66.54 12.73
N LEU A 14 -18.64 65.66 13.72
CA LEU A 14 -17.90 65.78 14.97
C LEU A 14 -17.47 64.36 15.39
N SER A 15 -16.15 64.16 15.44
CA SER A 15 -15.50 62.98 15.99
C SER A 15 -15.71 62.93 17.50
N HIS A 16 -16.09 61.78 18.04
CA HIS A 16 -15.70 61.39 19.39
C HIS A 16 -15.44 59.88 19.40
N ALA A 17 -14.16 59.55 19.47
CA ALA A 17 -13.70 58.25 19.92
C ALA A 17 -14.01 58.15 21.43
N PHE A 18 -14.65 57.07 21.84
CA PHE A 18 -14.69 56.63 23.23
C PHE A 18 -14.53 55.11 23.28
N ASP A 19 -13.77 54.71 24.28
CA ASP A 19 -13.10 53.43 24.46
C ASP A 19 -14.00 52.18 24.54
N ALA A 20 -13.38 51.11 24.07
CA ALA A 20 -13.52 49.70 24.42
C ALA A 20 -14.42 49.34 25.62
N VAL A 21 -15.40 48.45 25.38
CA VAL A 21 -15.65 47.23 26.18
C VAL A 21 -16.19 46.14 25.25
N ALA A 22 -15.41 45.08 25.00
CA ALA A 22 -15.89 43.88 24.32
C ALA A 22 -16.73 43.02 25.28
N PRO A 23 -17.81 42.36 24.82
CA PRO A 23 -18.61 41.49 25.66
C PRO A 23 -17.84 40.19 25.97
N VAL A 24 -17.72 39.86 27.26
CA VAL A 24 -17.15 38.59 27.73
C VAL A 24 -18.07 37.45 27.31
N HIS A 25 -17.66 36.69 26.30
CA HIS A 25 -18.31 35.44 25.91
C HIS A 25 -17.82 34.32 26.84
N PHE A 26 -18.65 33.93 27.80
CA PHE A 26 -18.45 32.70 28.59
C PHE A 26 -18.80 31.48 27.72
N GLY A 27 -17.87 31.09 26.85
CA GLY A 27 -17.87 29.77 26.23
C GLY A 27 -17.26 28.73 27.17
N PRO A 28 -17.74 27.47 27.19
CA PRO A 28 -17.12 26.40 27.97
C PRO A 28 -15.67 26.20 27.49
N PRO A 29 -14.74 25.80 28.37
CA PRO A 29 -13.37 25.55 27.95
C PRO A 29 -13.41 24.43 26.92
N SER A 30 -13.10 24.76 25.69
CA SER A 30 -12.75 23.77 24.67
C SER A 30 -11.61 22.95 25.26
N LEU A 31 -11.92 21.71 25.65
CA LEU A 31 -10.95 20.67 25.87
C LEU A 31 -10.17 20.53 24.57
N GLY A 32 -9.11 21.31 24.46
CA GLY A 32 -8.05 21.08 23.50
C GLY A 32 -7.45 19.74 23.86
N PHE A 33 -8.03 18.66 23.34
CA PHE A 33 -7.31 17.43 23.10
C PHE A 33 -6.31 17.74 21.98
N SER A 34 -5.30 18.55 22.30
CA SER A 34 -4.01 18.42 21.64
C SER A 34 -3.53 17.06 22.07
N SER A 35 -3.91 16.04 21.29
CA SER A 35 -3.27 14.74 21.36
C SER A 35 -1.84 14.98 20.94
N SER A 36 -1.03 15.45 21.89
CA SER A 36 0.42 15.38 21.82
C SER A 36 0.75 13.90 21.94
N VAL A 37 0.46 13.14 20.88
CA VAL A 37 1.12 11.87 20.63
C VAL A 37 2.57 12.29 20.43
N ARG A 38 3.34 12.34 21.52
CA ARG A 38 4.79 12.43 21.42
C ARG A 38 5.16 11.25 20.55
N SER A 39 5.60 11.54 19.34
CA SER A 39 6.19 10.55 18.48
C SER A 39 7.41 9.99 19.21
N VAL A 40 7.40 8.69 19.46
CA VAL A 40 8.47 8.04 20.24
C VAL A 40 9.07 6.94 19.38
N CYS A 41 10.37 7.03 19.20
CA CYS A 41 11.14 5.97 18.58
C CYS A 41 11.10 4.71 19.44
N LYS A 42 10.51 3.64 18.92
CA LYS A 42 10.40 2.34 19.56
C LYS A 42 11.36 1.34 18.91
N PRO A 43 11.88 0.35 19.65
CA PRO A 43 12.61 -0.75 19.03
C PRO A 43 11.69 -1.53 18.08
N ILE A 44 12.25 -2.00 16.97
CA ILE A 44 11.56 -2.93 16.07
C ILE A 44 11.49 -4.30 16.78
N PRO A 45 10.31 -4.87 17.01
CA PRO A 45 10.20 -6.20 17.59
C PRO A 45 10.78 -7.25 16.65
N VAL A 46 11.54 -8.21 17.16
CA VAL A 46 11.99 -9.39 16.38
C VAL A 46 10.83 -10.22 15.85
N THR A 47 9.65 -10.09 16.46
CA THR A 47 8.40 -10.72 16.04
C THR A 47 7.73 -10.01 14.86
N LEU A 48 8.22 -8.84 14.44
CA LEU A 48 7.75 -8.10 13.27
C LEU A 48 8.37 -8.71 12.00
N SER A 49 7.93 -9.91 11.60
CA SER A 49 8.55 -10.70 10.52
C SER A 49 8.74 -9.93 9.21
N LEU A 50 7.87 -8.98 8.89
CA LEU A 50 8.01 -8.15 7.69
C LEU A 50 9.32 -7.31 7.74
N CYS A 51 9.65 -6.75 8.89
CA CYS A 51 10.66 -5.69 9.04
C CYS A 51 11.77 -5.99 10.05
N ASP A 52 11.85 -7.21 10.57
CA ASP A 52 13.00 -7.63 11.36
C ASP A 52 14.28 -7.69 10.50
N GLY A 53 15.40 -7.20 11.05
CA GLY A 53 16.70 -7.25 10.35
C GLY A 53 16.85 -6.39 9.09
N ILE A 54 16.03 -5.34 8.89
CA ILE A 54 16.06 -4.48 7.68
C ILE A 54 17.18 -3.41 7.65
N GLY A 55 18.21 -3.55 8.47
CA GLY A 55 19.36 -2.64 8.51
C GLY A 55 19.29 -1.52 9.55
N TYR A 56 18.16 -1.36 10.24
CA TYR A 56 18.02 -0.51 11.42
C TYR A 56 17.18 -1.19 12.50
N ARG A 57 17.26 -0.69 13.74
CA ARG A 57 16.67 -1.36 14.93
C ARG A 57 15.56 -0.56 15.61
N ARG A 58 15.32 0.68 15.19
CA ARG A 58 14.34 1.58 15.82
C ARG A 58 13.43 2.18 14.75
N MET A 59 12.14 2.14 15.03
CA MET A 59 11.09 2.66 14.17
C MET A 59 10.37 3.84 14.82
N TRP A 60 9.84 4.71 13.97
CA TRP A 60 8.99 5.81 14.39
C TRP A 60 7.53 5.34 14.58
N ILE A 61 6.89 5.79 15.66
CA ILE A 61 5.48 5.55 15.99
C ILE A 61 4.85 6.89 16.39
N PRO A 62 3.65 7.25 15.87
CA PRO A 62 2.84 6.49 14.91
C PRO A 62 3.49 6.39 13.53
N ASN A 63 3.28 5.28 12.84
CA ASN A 63 3.86 5.08 11.51
C ASN A 63 3.08 5.84 10.42
N LEU A 64 3.53 5.75 9.15
CA LEU A 64 2.89 6.47 8.03
C LEU A 64 1.48 5.98 7.69
N LEU A 65 1.05 4.87 8.29
CA LEU A 65 -0.28 4.29 8.14
C LEU A 65 -1.20 4.60 9.34
N GLY A 66 -0.70 5.34 10.33
CA GLY A 66 -1.47 5.73 11.52
C GLY A 66 -1.52 4.67 12.62
N HIS A 67 -0.69 3.62 12.58
CA HIS A 67 -0.63 2.65 13.67
C HIS A 67 0.14 3.23 14.86
N ASP A 68 -0.46 3.15 16.04
CA ASP A 68 0.03 3.80 17.27
C ASP A 68 0.89 2.89 18.14
N THR A 69 0.95 1.58 17.83
CA THR A 69 1.74 0.63 18.63
C THR A 69 2.51 -0.37 17.76
N PRO A 70 3.72 -0.81 18.17
CA PRO A 70 4.44 -1.87 17.46
C PRO A 70 3.66 -3.18 17.36
N LYS A 71 2.79 -3.48 18.33
CA LYS A 71 1.93 -4.67 18.33
C LYS A 71 0.89 -4.62 17.21
N GLU A 72 0.26 -3.47 17.03
CA GLU A 72 -0.67 -3.22 15.92
C GLU A 72 0.05 -3.32 14.57
N VAL A 73 1.23 -2.70 14.45
CA VAL A 73 2.08 -2.81 13.26
C VAL A 73 2.37 -4.27 12.95
N GLN A 74 2.74 -5.08 13.95
CA GLN A 74 2.98 -6.52 13.77
C GLN A 74 1.75 -7.25 13.23
N GLN A 75 0.58 -7.01 13.81
CA GLN A 75 -0.64 -7.68 13.38
C GLN A 75 -1.05 -7.31 11.95
N GLN A 76 -1.00 -6.01 11.61
CA GLN A 76 -1.45 -5.51 10.31
C GLN A 76 -0.44 -5.80 9.19
N SER A 77 0.87 -5.75 9.49
CA SER A 77 1.91 -6.01 8.49
C SER A 77 1.98 -7.47 8.03
N ALA A 78 1.56 -8.43 8.87
CA ALA A 78 1.62 -9.85 8.56
C ALA A 78 0.82 -10.22 7.30
N ALA A 79 -0.27 -9.50 7.00
CA ALA A 79 -1.08 -9.69 5.81
C ALA A 79 -0.32 -9.46 4.49
N TRP A 80 0.82 -8.77 4.53
CA TRP A 80 1.63 -8.44 3.36
C TRP A 80 2.77 -9.42 3.08
N LEU A 81 3.03 -10.36 4.00
CA LEU A 81 4.06 -11.40 3.81
C LEU A 81 3.85 -12.24 2.53
N PRO A 82 2.62 -12.62 2.14
CA PRO A 82 2.40 -13.31 0.88
C PRO A 82 2.84 -12.50 -0.35
N LEU A 83 2.66 -11.17 -0.36
CA LEU A 83 3.10 -10.34 -1.48
C LEU A 83 4.64 -10.29 -1.57
N VAL A 84 5.30 -10.20 -0.41
CA VAL A 84 6.77 -10.23 -0.35
C VAL A 84 7.32 -11.57 -0.85
N SER A 85 6.69 -12.69 -0.50
CA SER A 85 7.12 -14.01 -0.96
C SER A 85 6.91 -14.26 -2.45
N LYS A 86 6.07 -13.46 -3.10
CA LYS A 86 5.88 -13.48 -4.56
C LYS A 86 6.99 -12.78 -5.34
N LEU A 87 7.89 -12.06 -4.67
CA LEU A 87 9.10 -11.46 -5.27
C LEU A 87 8.83 -10.60 -6.53
N CYS A 88 7.66 -9.97 -6.58
CA CYS A 88 7.22 -9.13 -7.70
C CYS A 88 8.14 -7.92 -7.96
N HIS A 89 8.83 -7.44 -6.91
CA HIS A 89 9.87 -6.43 -7.05
C HIS A 89 10.91 -6.60 -5.92
N ARG A 90 12.19 -6.30 -6.22
CA ARG A 90 13.30 -6.45 -5.24
C ARG A 90 13.12 -5.56 -4.01
N ASP A 91 12.54 -4.38 -4.21
CA ASP A 91 12.29 -3.40 -3.14
C ASP A 91 10.93 -3.54 -2.47
N THR A 92 10.12 -4.56 -2.75
CA THR A 92 8.77 -4.70 -2.15
C THR A 92 8.83 -4.67 -0.62
N ARG A 93 9.77 -5.42 -0.02
CA ARG A 93 9.98 -5.43 1.43
C ARG A 93 10.43 -4.05 1.95
N LYS A 94 11.35 -3.39 1.23
CA LYS A 94 11.87 -2.06 1.57
C LYS A 94 10.75 -1.01 1.56
N PHE A 95 9.93 -0.99 0.51
CA PHE A 95 8.78 -0.11 0.41
C PHE A 95 7.79 -0.33 1.56
N LEU A 96 7.36 -1.57 1.79
CA LEU A 96 6.42 -1.85 2.88
C LEU A 96 6.99 -1.47 4.25
N CYS A 97 8.27 -1.77 4.53
CA CYS A 97 8.89 -1.39 5.80
C CYS A 97 9.08 0.12 5.97
N SER A 98 9.27 0.88 4.88
CA SER A 98 9.27 2.34 4.96
C SER A 98 7.94 2.91 5.49
N LEU A 99 6.83 2.20 5.27
CA LEU A 99 5.49 2.60 5.74
C LEU A 99 5.17 2.02 7.12
N PHE A 100 5.42 0.72 7.30
CA PHE A 100 5.06 0.00 8.53
C PHE A 100 6.02 0.29 9.68
N ALA A 101 7.31 0.37 9.39
CA ALA A 101 8.38 0.56 10.38
C ALA A 101 9.37 1.64 9.94
N PRO A 102 8.93 2.89 9.65
CA PRO A 102 9.80 3.96 9.18
C PRO A 102 10.99 4.17 10.11
N VAL A 103 12.17 4.43 9.53
CA VAL A 103 13.40 4.67 10.30
C VAL A 103 13.21 5.83 11.28
N CYS A 104 13.67 5.64 12.52
CA CYS A 104 13.79 6.73 13.47
C CYS A 104 15.17 7.38 13.37
N LEU A 105 15.21 8.64 12.97
CA LEU A 105 16.41 9.48 12.97
C LEU A 105 16.25 10.58 14.04
N PRO A 106 17.14 10.66 15.05
CA PRO A 106 17.05 11.67 16.12
C PRO A 106 17.03 13.12 15.63
N GLU A 107 17.61 13.38 14.47
CA GLU A 107 17.76 14.71 13.88
C GLU A 107 16.49 15.18 13.16
N LEU A 108 15.55 14.28 12.90
CA LEU A 108 14.30 14.58 12.19
C LEU A 108 13.12 14.64 13.15
N SER A 109 12.22 15.59 12.90
CA SER A 109 10.97 15.76 13.66
C SER A 109 9.85 14.81 13.22
N GLY A 110 10.10 13.92 12.26
CA GLY A 110 9.09 13.05 11.65
C GLY A 110 9.69 11.82 10.96
N PRO A 111 8.85 10.84 10.57
CA PRO A 111 9.29 9.67 9.84
C PRO A 111 9.71 10.04 8.41
N VAL A 112 10.72 9.35 7.88
CA VAL A 112 11.11 9.47 6.46
C VAL A 112 10.18 8.60 5.61
N SER A 113 9.56 9.20 4.58
CA SER A 113 8.67 8.51 3.64
C SER A 113 9.44 7.88 2.47
N PRO A 114 8.88 6.86 1.78
CA PRO A 114 9.46 6.40 0.52
C PRO A 114 9.36 7.49 -0.55
N CYS A 115 10.32 7.53 -1.47
CA CYS A 115 10.19 8.38 -2.66
C CYS A 115 9.08 7.85 -3.57
N ARG A 116 8.46 8.74 -4.35
CA ARG A 116 7.46 8.37 -5.36
C ARG A 116 7.99 7.31 -6.33
N SER A 117 9.23 7.47 -6.80
CA SER A 117 9.87 6.52 -7.71
C SER A 117 9.99 5.10 -7.13
N LEU A 118 10.28 4.96 -5.83
CA LEU A 118 10.30 3.66 -5.15
C LEU A 118 8.89 3.05 -5.11
N CYS A 119 7.88 3.85 -4.79
CA CYS A 119 6.50 3.38 -4.80
C CYS A 119 6.06 2.91 -6.19
N GLU A 120 6.32 3.71 -7.22
CA GLU A 120 5.92 3.41 -8.60
C GLU A 120 6.61 2.15 -9.11
N ALA A 121 7.92 1.99 -8.87
CA ALA A 121 8.64 0.78 -9.25
C ALA A 121 8.06 -0.50 -8.59
N VAL A 122 7.74 -0.43 -7.30
CA VAL A 122 7.12 -1.57 -6.59
C VAL A 122 5.69 -1.80 -7.06
N ARG A 123 4.89 -0.73 -7.25
CA ARG A 123 3.53 -0.80 -7.78
C ARG A 123 3.53 -1.50 -9.14
N ASP A 124 4.38 -1.07 -10.06
CA ASP A 124 4.38 -1.55 -11.43
C ASP A 124 4.75 -3.05 -11.50
N GLY A 125 5.67 -3.51 -10.65
CA GLY A 125 5.98 -4.94 -10.52
C GLY A 125 4.89 -5.76 -9.82
N CYS A 126 4.24 -5.19 -8.79
CA CYS A 126 3.36 -5.95 -7.90
C CYS A 126 1.87 -5.86 -8.22
N VAL A 127 1.40 -4.84 -8.95
CA VAL A 127 0.00 -4.70 -9.34
C VAL A 127 -0.50 -5.87 -10.20
N PRO A 128 0.24 -6.37 -11.20
CA PRO A 128 -0.18 -7.54 -11.97
C PRO A 128 -0.39 -8.77 -11.08
N VAL A 129 0.54 -8.97 -10.13
CA VAL A 129 0.48 -10.08 -9.17
C VAL A 129 -0.74 -9.92 -8.26
N MET A 130 -0.93 -8.78 -7.62
CA MET A 130 -2.09 -8.54 -6.75
C MET A 130 -3.42 -8.71 -7.50
N SER A 131 -3.50 -8.18 -8.72
CA SER A 131 -4.69 -8.26 -9.56
C SER A 131 -5.03 -9.70 -9.94
N ALA A 132 -4.02 -10.55 -10.21
CA ALA A 132 -4.22 -11.97 -10.50
C ALA A 132 -4.84 -12.73 -9.31
N PHE A 133 -4.65 -12.26 -8.08
CA PHE A 133 -5.28 -12.80 -6.87
C PHE A 133 -6.55 -12.02 -6.44
N GLY A 134 -7.05 -11.10 -7.27
CA GLY A 134 -8.27 -10.34 -7.00
C GLY A 134 -8.11 -9.18 -6.02
N PHE A 135 -6.87 -8.74 -5.74
CA PHE A 135 -6.60 -7.63 -4.84
C PHE A 135 -6.19 -6.36 -5.61
N PRO A 136 -6.84 -5.22 -5.38
CA PRO A 136 -6.42 -3.96 -5.98
C PRO A 136 -5.21 -3.36 -5.25
N TRP A 137 -4.49 -2.46 -5.91
CA TRP A 137 -3.55 -1.58 -5.23
C TRP A 137 -4.30 -0.64 -4.28
N LEU A 138 -3.96 -0.68 -2.99
CA LEU A 138 -4.72 0.07 -1.97
C LEU A 138 -4.36 1.55 -1.95
N GLU A 139 -5.33 2.40 -1.59
CA GLU A 139 -5.15 3.87 -1.49
C GLU A 139 -4.10 4.28 -0.44
N MET A 140 -3.90 3.45 0.59
CA MET A 140 -2.82 3.64 1.57
C MET A 140 -1.42 3.59 0.93
N PHE A 141 -1.30 3.04 -0.28
CA PHE A 141 -0.07 2.95 -1.07
C PHE A 141 -0.10 3.83 -2.33
N ASN A 142 -1.03 4.78 -2.44
CA ASN A 142 -1.10 5.67 -3.60
C ASN A 142 0.20 6.49 -3.72
N CYS A 143 0.95 6.27 -4.81
CA CYS A 143 2.27 6.87 -5.00
C CYS A 143 2.26 8.39 -5.11
N SER A 144 1.11 8.99 -5.43
CA SER A 144 0.94 10.45 -5.48
C SER A 144 1.12 11.10 -4.10
N ARG A 145 0.95 10.34 -3.02
CA ARG A 145 1.12 10.79 -1.63
C ARG A 145 2.59 10.93 -1.22
N PHE A 146 3.51 10.41 -2.02
CA PHE A 146 4.93 10.40 -1.72
C PHE A 146 5.67 11.51 -2.49
N PRO A 147 6.77 12.04 -1.92
CA PRO A 147 7.53 13.12 -2.53
C PRO A 147 8.21 12.67 -3.82
N SER A 148 8.23 13.56 -4.82
CA SER A 148 8.95 13.38 -6.09
C SER A 148 10.03 14.45 -6.33
N GLY A 149 10.24 15.34 -5.37
CA GLY A 149 11.10 16.52 -5.49
C GLY A 149 12.36 16.44 -4.61
N THR A 150 12.75 17.57 -4.04
CA THR A 150 13.97 17.72 -3.22
C THR A 150 13.79 17.33 -1.75
N GLU A 151 12.60 16.89 -1.34
CA GLU A 151 12.34 16.41 0.01
C GLU A 151 13.09 15.11 0.28
N LEU A 152 13.60 14.96 1.50
CA LEU A 152 14.27 13.72 1.92
C LEU A 152 13.29 12.55 1.89
N CYS A 153 13.62 11.51 1.13
CA CYS A 153 12.84 10.28 1.02
C CYS A 153 13.73 9.07 0.76
N ILE A 154 13.18 7.87 0.95
CA ILE A 154 13.90 6.60 0.71
C ILE A 154 13.81 6.24 -0.78
N PRO A 155 14.94 6.23 -1.53
CA PRO A 155 14.93 5.96 -2.96
C PRO A 155 14.81 4.46 -3.26
N ALA A 156 14.47 4.15 -4.51
CA ALA A 156 14.62 2.80 -5.06
C ALA A 156 16.08 2.36 -4.99
N THR A 157 16.32 1.05 -4.95
CA THR A 157 17.68 0.53 -5.05
C THR A 157 18.14 0.69 -6.50
N ASP A 158 19.25 1.38 -6.72
CA ASP A 158 19.76 1.65 -8.07
C ASP A 158 20.01 0.35 -8.84
N GLN A 159 19.48 0.26 -10.05
CA GLN A 159 19.73 -0.85 -10.98
C GLN A 159 21.16 -0.81 -11.57
N GLN A 160 21.97 0.20 -11.22
CA GLN A 160 23.25 0.52 -11.86
C GLN A 160 24.49 0.08 -11.07
N ALA A 161 24.34 -0.71 -10.01
CA ALA A 161 25.46 -1.45 -9.45
C ALA A 161 25.73 -2.71 -10.29
N GLY A 162 26.21 -2.52 -11.53
CA GLY A 162 26.91 -3.55 -12.30
C GLY A 162 26.17 -4.86 -12.60
N GLN A 163 24.86 -4.85 -12.86
CA GLN A 163 24.17 -6.05 -13.34
C GLN A 163 24.36 -6.20 -14.84
N THR A 164 24.94 -7.31 -15.25
CA THR A 164 25.11 -7.65 -16.68
C THR A 164 23.74 -8.05 -17.25
N GLU A 165 23.46 -7.81 -18.54
CA GLU A 165 22.18 -8.21 -19.18
C GLU A 165 21.85 -9.71 -18.97
N GLU A 166 22.89 -10.53 -18.80
CA GLU A 166 22.83 -11.96 -18.48
C GLU A 166 22.32 -12.24 -17.05
N GLU A 167 22.69 -11.43 -16.06
CA GLU A 167 22.25 -11.59 -14.66
C GLU A 167 20.79 -11.15 -14.49
N VAL A 168 20.36 -10.12 -15.22
CA VAL A 168 18.96 -9.69 -15.24
C VAL A 168 18.07 -10.77 -15.84
N ARG A 169 18.51 -11.40 -16.93
CA ARG A 169 17.77 -12.48 -17.60
C ARG A 169 17.71 -13.73 -16.73
N HIS A 170 18.77 -14.05 -16.00
CA HIS A 170 18.78 -15.16 -15.03
C HIS A 170 17.92 -14.87 -13.79
N GLU A 171 17.88 -13.63 -13.28
CA GLU A 171 16.95 -13.21 -12.22
C GLU A 171 15.48 -13.31 -12.65
N GLU A 172 15.15 -12.96 -13.90
CA GLU A 172 13.79 -13.12 -14.44
C GLU A 172 13.41 -14.60 -14.61
N GLU A 173 14.34 -15.43 -15.07
CA GLU A 173 14.13 -16.88 -15.23
C GLU A 173 14.00 -17.60 -13.88
N LEU A 174 14.78 -17.20 -12.87
CA LEU A 174 14.68 -17.67 -11.48
C LEU A 174 13.38 -17.23 -10.79
N ARG A 175 12.83 -16.06 -11.14
CA ARG A 175 11.53 -15.61 -10.61
C ARG A 175 10.38 -16.42 -11.18
N GLY A 176 10.53 -16.95 -12.39
CA GLY A 176 9.45 -17.62 -13.12
C GLY A 176 8.24 -16.70 -13.30
N SER A 177 7.16 -17.23 -13.86
CA SER A 177 5.89 -16.50 -13.83
C SER A 177 5.30 -16.56 -12.42
N VAL A 178 5.23 -15.42 -11.75
CA VAL A 178 4.59 -15.26 -10.42
C VAL A 178 3.07 -15.52 -10.50
N ILE A 179 2.53 -15.47 -11.72
CA ILE A 179 1.13 -15.66 -12.07
C ILE A 179 1.02 -16.98 -12.85
N CYS A 180 0.18 -17.89 -12.41
CA CYS A 180 -0.08 -19.10 -13.20
C CYS A 180 -0.86 -18.70 -14.47
N ASP A 181 -0.38 -19.15 -15.63
CA ASP A 181 -1.12 -18.97 -16.88
C ASP A 181 -2.45 -19.74 -16.82
N ALA A 182 -3.49 -19.19 -17.45
CA ALA A 182 -4.73 -19.92 -17.62
C ALA A 182 -4.48 -21.18 -18.46
N CYS A 183 -5.11 -22.30 -18.08
CA CYS A 183 -4.91 -23.58 -18.77
C CYS A 183 -5.10 -23.43 -20.29
N SER A 184 -4.06 -23.79 -21.05
CA SER A 184 -4.13 -23.82 -22.51
C SER A 184 -4.96 -25.03 -22.96
N LEU A 185 -5.99 -24.79 -23.77
CA LEU A 185 -6.79 -25.84 -24.42
C LEU A 185 -5.99 -26.58 -25.52
N ALA A 186 -4.74 -26.20 -25.78
CA ALA A 186 -3.88 -26.91 -26.74
C ALA A 186 -3.31 -28.22 -26.17
N ALA A 187 -3.31 -28.40 -24.85
CA ALA A 187 -2.81 -29.60 -24.16
C ALA A 187 -3.91 -30.65 -23.93
N GLU A 188 -4.74 -30.91 -24.95
CA GLU A 188 -5.82 -31.90 -24.90
C GLU A 188 -5.37 -33.30 -25.36
N GLY A 189 -4.11 -33.47 -25.76
CA GLY A 189 -3.54 -34.77 -26.09
C GLY A 189 -3.43 -35.68 -24.88
N GLU A 190 -3.63 -36.99 -25.06
CA GLU A 190 -3.51 -37.99 -23.99
C GLU A 190 -2.08 -38.02 -23.40
N SER A 191 -1.06 -37.78 -24.24
CA SER A 191 0.34 -37.58 -23.82
C SER A 191 0.50 -36.37 -22.91
N ASP A 192 -0.09 -35.24 -23.28
CA ASP A 192 0.07 -33.97 -22.59
C ASP A 192 -0.67 -34.00 -21.23
N ILE A 193 -1.84 -34.65 -21.20
CA ILE A 193 -2.58 -34.91 -19.96
C ILE A 193 -1.74 -35.81 -19.03
N GLN A 194 -1.12 -36.86 -19.56
CA GLN A 194 -0.28 -37.76 -18.77
C GLN A 194 0.98 -37.05 -18.25
N GLU A 195 1.66 -36.27 -19.07
CA GLU A 195 2.83 -35.48 -18.67
C GLU A 195 2.45 -34.45 -17.60
N ASN A 196 1.36 -33.71 -17.79
CA ASN A 196 0.85 -32.75 -16.80
C ASN A 196 0.43 -33.43 -15.49
N PHE A 197 -0.18 -34.61 -15.57
CA PHE A 197 -0.57 -35.40 -14.40
C PHE A 197 0.65 -35.85 -13.60
N CYS A 198 1.70 -36.32 -14.27
CA CYS A 198 2.95 -36.76 -13.62
C CYS A 198 3.82 -35.61 -13.12
N GLY A 199 3.77 -34.44 -13.78
CA GLY A 199 4.57 -33.25 -13.44
C GLY A 199 3.94 -32.34 -12.39
N SER A 200 2.63 -32.42 -12.17
CA SER A 200 1.91 -31.61 -11.18
C SER A 200 1.94 -32.27 -9.82
N PRO A 201 2.10 -31.56 -8.68
CA PRO A 201 2.15 -32.16 -7.33
C PRO A 201 0.85 -32.81 -6.86
N TYR A 202 -0.25 -32.57 -7.55
CA TYR A 202 -1.55 -33.20 -7.35
C TYR A 202 -2.35 -33.10 -8.64
N ALA A 203 -3.28 -34.04 -8.82
CA ALA A 203 -4.30 -33.96 -9.85
C ALA A 203 -5.69 -34.06 -9.24
N LEU A 204 -6.64 -33.27 -9.73
CA LEU A 204 -7.99 -33.19 -9.16
C LEU A 204 -9.00 -33.67 -10.17
N LYS A 205 -9.71 -34.76 -9.85
CA LYS A 205 -10.90 -35.17 -10.59
C LYS A 205 -12.12 -34.58 -9.90
N MET A 206 -12.76 -33.59 -10.55
CA MET A 206 -14.00 -32.99 -10.07
C MET A 206 -15.12 -33.15 -11.11
N ARG A 207 -16.36 -33.22 -10.63
CA ARG A 207 -17.55 -33.07 -11.47
C ARG A 207 -18.19 -31.75 -11.15
N LEU A 208 -18.48 -30.94 -12.16
CA LEU A 208 -19.21 -29.69 -11.98
C LEU A 208 -20.71 -29.99 -11.88
N GLY A 209 -21.36 -29.45 -10.86
CA GLY A 209 -22.80 -29.55 -10.64
C GLY A 209 -23.56 -28.44 -11.35
N SER A 210 -23.08 -27.20 -11.22
CA SER A 210 -23.61 -26.08 -11.98
C SER A 210 -22.51 -25.13 -12.42
N VAL A 211 -22.77 -24.47 -13.55
CA VAL A 211 -21.96 -23.39 -14.11
C VAL A 211 -22.90 -22.22 -14.35
N SER A 212 -22.67 -21.11 -13.65
CA SER A 212 -23.50 -19.91 -13.72
C SER A 212 -22.62 -18.67 -13.86
N ARG A 213 -23.18 -17.56 -14.34
CA ARG A 213 -22.46 -16.28 -14.42
C ARG A 213 -22.98 -15.34 -13.35
N VAL A 214 -22.09 -14.80 -12.52
CA VAL A 214 -22.42 -13.85 -11.46
C VAL A 214 -21.68 -12.55 -11.76
N GLY A 215 -22.37 -11.59 -12.39
CA GLY A 215 -21.74 -10.39 -12.93
C GLY A 215 -20.81 -10.72 -14.10
N VAL A 216 -19.52 -10.38 -13.96
CA VAL A 216 -18.48 -10.71 -14.95
C VAL A 216 -17.85 -12.08 -14.73
N ASP A 217 -18.02 -12.66 -13.54
CA ASP A 217 -17.35 -13.88 -13.15
C ASP A 217 -18.13 -15.14 -13.53
N LEU A 218 -17.40 -16.20 -13.91
CA LEU A 218 -17.96 -17.53 -14.11
C LEU A 218 -17.91 -18.30 -12.78
N GLN A 219 -19.07 -18.55 -12.20
CA GLN A 219 -19.22 -19.35 -11.00
C GLN A 219 -19.29 -20.83 -11.37
N LEU A 220 -18.35 -21.61 -10.85
CA LEU A 220 -18.30 -23.06 -10.98
C LEU A 220 -18.63 -23.71 -9.63
N VAL A 221 -19.68 -24.51 -9.56
CA VAL A 221 -20.07 -25.22 -8.33
C VAL A 221 -19.76 -26.70 -8.49
N PRO A 222 -18.77 -27.26 -7.77
CA PRO A 222 -18.46 -28.68 -7.85
C PRO A 222 -19.51 -29.54 -7.11
N LEU A 223 -19.74 -30.74 -7.62
CA LEU A 223 -20.42 -31.80 -6.87
C LEU A 223 -19.45 -32.33 -5.80
N ALA A 224 -19.99 -32.75 -4.65
CA ALA A 224 -19.22 -33.25 -3.50
C ALA A 224 -18.35 -34.50 -3.78
N GLN A 225 -18.38 -35.06 -4.99
CA GLN A 225 -17.63 -36.25 -5.39
C GLN A 225 -16.24 -35.93 -5.99
N SER A 226 -15.56 -34.89 -5.51
CA SER A 226 -14.18 -34.59 -5.94
C SER A 226 -13.18 -35.58 -5.32
N ARG A 227 -12.18 -36.02 -6.08
CA ARG A 227 -11.08 -36.88 -5.60
C ARG A 227 -9.74 -36.31 -6.00
N ILE A 228 -8.82 -36.21 -5.05
CA ILE A 228 -7.41 -35.95 -5.32
C ILE A 228 -6.80 -37.26 -5.80
N LEU A 229 -6.27 -37.25 -7.01
CA LEU A 229 -5.51 -38.33 -7.61
C LEU A 229 -4.04 -38.12 -7.23
N ARG A 230 -3.41 -39.19 -6.76
CA ARG A 230 -1.99 -39.25 -6.43
C ARG A 230 -1.38 -40.40 -7.20
N TRP A 231 -0.14 -40.22 -7.66
CA TRP A 231 0.70 -41.29 -8.17
C TRP A 231 1.83 -41.51 -7.16
N GLU A 232 2.14 -42.78 -6.88
CA GLU A 232 3.32 -43.19 -6.11
C GLU A 232 4.43 -43.61 -7.08
#